data_AF-A0A8T3ZG61-F1
#
_entry.id   AF-A0A8T3ZG61-F1
#
_cell.length_a   1.000
_cell.length_b   1.000
_cell.length_c   1.000
_cell.angle_alpha   90.00
_cell.angle_beta   90.00
_cell.angle_gamma   90.00
#
_symmetry.space_group_name_H-M   'P 1'
#
loop_
_entity.id
_entity.type
_entity.pdbx_description
1 polymer ?
#
loop_
_entity_poly.entity_id
_entity_poly.type
_entity_poly.pdbx_seq_one_letter_code
_entity_poly.pdbx_strand_id
1 'polypeptide(L)'
;MKISTKIMEAFEEYCKKNGITGKEKEAKLEQLKKFIHKSIYEPGEAIGIIAAQSISEPATQMSIDGSESVIVKYNDAMRVVGIGNFIDAVVKEGQHVDGWDVCDVSEYGIFVPSITQKEKVEWKRLLAVSRHTAPEEVVRLTTRSGRSITATDSHSFIARENNKIKSISGKNLTKGNRIPVIKFLPENCIDEIKLSSVVGKYINRKNLPESLRLDEDFGFFVGAYLAEGNATKNYVNISNTDELFLSAIRKFASSFGLTFNEYDNYRGFAKGHDIRVNSALLSRLIMRSCSTGSRNKKVPQFAFSAREEFVKGLLRGYFEGDGNVSVERAVIRISSDSKELIDGIALLLNRFGIFSLKYSNKQNELVISHKYAKKFHEKIGFISIKKSEKLQKLCSMKNKQDYIDVFSGFGDILLRVSKKLGLPSRYVNSATKRQ
;
A
#
# COMPACT_ATOMS: atom_id res chain seq x y z
N MET A 1 -28.31 9.46 6.12
CA MET A 1 -28.41 9.83 4.69
C MET A 1 -29.79 10.40 4.43
N LYS A 2 -29.93 11.62 3.89
CA LYS A 2 -31.25 12.21 3.63
C LYS A 2 -31.78 11.72 2.28
N ILE A 3 -32.89 10.98 2.30
CA ILE A 3 -33.63 10.63 1.09
C ILE A 3 -34.27 11.90 0.54
N SER A 4 -34.24 12.09 -0.78
CA SER A 4 -34.91 13.21 -1.44
C SER A 4 -36.40 13.26 -1.07
N THR A 5 -36.91 14.46 -0.77
CA THR A 5 -38.31 14.69 -0.40
C THR A 5 -39.28 14.12 -1.45
N LYS A 6 -38.96 14.26 -2.75
CA LYS A 6 -39.76 13.71 -3.85
C LYS A 6 -39.89 12.18 -3.83
N ILE A 7 -38.82 11.47 -3.44
CA ILE A 7 -38.83 10.01 -3.40
C ILE A 7 -39.65 9.52 -2.20
N MET A 8 -39.55 10.23 -1.07
CA MET A 8 -40.38 9.93 0.10
C MET A 8 -41.86 10.20 -0.16
N GLU A 9 -42.20 11.29 -0.85
CA GLU A 9 -43.58 11.61 -1.26
C GLU A 9 -44.15 10.51 -2.17
N ALA A 10 -43.41 10.07 -3.18
CA ALA A 10 -43.82 8.97 -4.06
C ALA A 10 -43.98 7.63 -3.33
N PHE A 11 -43.13 7.36 -2.34
CA PHE A 11 -43.24 6.16 -1.50
C PHE A 11 -44.49 6.18 -0.62
N GLU A 12 -44.79 7.32 -0.02
CA GLU A 12 -46.01 7.52 0.79
C GLU A 12 -47.28 7.34 -0.06
N GLU A 13 -47.31 7.90 -1.27
CA GLU A 13 -48.42 7.75 -2.20
C GLU A 13 -48.59 6.29 -2.64
N TYR A 14 -47.50 5.59 -2.94
CA TYR A 14 -47.51 4.15 -3.24
C TYR A 14 -48.07 3.33 -2.07
N CYS A 15 -47.63 3.61 -0.84
CA CYS A 15 -48.12 2.89 0.34
C CYS A 15 -49.62 3.14 0.56
N LYS A 16 -50.07 4.39 0.41
CA LYS A 16 -51.49 4.77 0.54
C LYS A 16 -52.36 4.10 -0.51
N LYS A 17 -51.92 4.06 -1.77
CA LYS A 17 -52.64 3.44 -2.89
C LYS A 17 -52.78 1.92 -2.73
N ASN A 18 -51.81 1.27 -2.10
CA ASN A 18 -51.79 -0.19 -1.93
C ASN A 18 -52.17 -0.65 -0.52
N GLY A 19 -52.62 0.25 0.37
CA GLY A 19 -53.01 -0.08 1.74
C GLY A 19 -51.87 -0.57 2.64
N ILE A 20 -50.61 -0.29 2.30
CA ILE A 20 -49.43 -0.79 3.02
C ILE A 20 -49.19 0.08 4.27
N THR A 21 -49.22 -0.54 5.45
CA THR A 21 -49.11 0.16 6.75
C THR A 21 -48.23 -0.59 7.75
N GLY A 22 -47.89 0.06 8.87
CA GLY A 22 -47.17 -0.56 10.00
C GLY A 22 -45.83 -1.19 9.61
N LYS A 23 -45.59 -2.43 10.08
CA LYS A 23 -44.34 -3.18 9.85
C LYS A 23 -44.04 -3.46 8.37
N GLU A 24 -45.07 -3.64 7.55
CA GLU A 24 -44.88 -3.87 6.12
C GLU A 24 -44.35 -2.62 5.41
N LYS A 25 -44.87 -1.45 5.80
CA LYS A 25 -44.37 -0.16 5.32
C LYS A 25 -42.92 0.07 5.74
N GLU A 26 -42.56 -0.27 6.96
CA GLU A 26 -41.15 -0.19 7.43
C GLU A 26 -40.23 -1.10 6.63
N ALA A 27 -40.65 -2.35 6.37
CA ALA A 27 -39.87 -3.29 5.56
C ALA A 27 -39.68 -2.77 4.11
N LYS A 28 -40.73 -2.23 3.50
CA LYS A 28 -40.65 -1.63 2.15
C LYS A 28 -39.82 -0.35 2.12
N LEU A 29 -39.87 0.47 3.17
CA LEU A 29 -39.03 1.66 3.29
C LEU A 29 -37.55 1.27 3.36
N GLU A 30 -37.24 0.18 4.07
CA GLU A 30 -35.88 -0.35 4.15
C GLU A 30 -35.41 -0.94 2.82
N GLN A 31 -36.30 -1.60 2.06
CA GLN A 31 -36.02 -2.01 0.68
C GLN A 31 -35.78 -0.80 -0.24
N LEU A 32 -36.57 0.26 -0.13
CA LEU A 32 -36.41 1.49 -0.91
C LEU A 32 -35.06 2.17 -0.59
N LYS A 33 -34.70 2.28 0.69
CA LYS A 33 -33.39 2.80 1.09
C LYS A 33 -32.25 2.00 0.48
N LYS A 34 -32.34 0.66 0.52
CA LYS A 34 -31.37 -0.22 -0.13
C LYS A 34 -31.31 0.04 -1.64
N PHE A 35 -32.45 0.16 -2.31
CA PHE A 35 -32.51 0.44 -3.74
C PHE A 35 -31.88 1.79 -4.09
N ILE A 36 -32.23 2.86 -3.38
CA ILE A 36 -31.63 4.19 -3.59
C ILE A 36 -30.12 4.13 -3.36
N HIS A 37 -29.66 3.43 -2.33
CA HIS A 37 -28.24 3.26 -2.06
C HIS A 37 -27.50 2.48 -3.17
N LYS A 38 -28.18 1.58 -3.89
CA LYS A 38 -27.66 0.92 -5.10
C LYS A 38 -27.64 1.84 -6.31
N SER A 39 -28.65 2.70 -6.45
CA SER A 39 -28.84 3.55 -7.63
C SER A 39 -28.08 4.88 -7.57
N ILE A 40 -27.30 5.12 -6.51
CA ILE A 40 -26.45 6.32 -6.44
C ILE A 40 -25.17 6.06 -7.19
N TYR A 41 -24.96 6.90 -8.18
CA TYR A 41 -23.74 6.99 -8.96
C TYR A 41 -23.24 8.42 -8.92
N GLU A 42 -21.92 8.61 -8.91
CA GLU A 42 -21.34 9.95 -9.04
C GLU A 42 -21.51 10.48 -10.47
N PRO A 43 -21.71 11.80 -10.66
CA PRO A 43 -21.69 12.39 -12.00
C PRO A 43 -20.37 12.07 -12.73
N GLY A 44 -20.46 11.32 -13.83
CA GLY A 44 -19.30 10.83 -14.59
C GLY A 44 -18.87 9.40 -14.28
N GLU A 45 -19.51 8.71 -13.32
CA GLU A 45 -19.42 7.25 -13.24
C GLU A 45 -20.10 6.63 -14.45
N ALA A 46 -19.39 5.72 -15.11
CA ALA A 46 -19.91 5.05 -16.28
C ALA A 46 -20.95 4.00 -15.86
N ILE A 47 -22.22 4.40 -15.79
CA ILE A 47 -23.40 3.51 -15.63
C ILE A 47 -23.58 2.60 -16.87
N GLY A 48 -22.64 2.64 -17.81
CA GLY A 48 -22.72 1.95 -19.08
C GLY A 48 -21.40 1.45 -19.63
N ILE A 49 -20.22 1.69 -19.05
CA ILE A 49 -18.99 1.10 -19.61
C ILE A 49 -18.90 -0.38 -19.27
N ILE A 50 -19.29 -0.81 -18.06
CA ILE A 50 -19.33 -2.24 -17.74
C ILE A 50 -20.42 -2.92 -18.58
N ALA A 51 -21.62 -2.34 -18.66
CA ALA A 51 -22.69 -2.88 -19.52
C ALA A 51 -22.35 -2.81 -21.02
N ALA A 52 -21.74 -1.73 -21.52
CA ALA A 52 -21.37 -1.58 -22.94
C ALA A 52 -20.10 -2.35 -23.31
N GLN A 53 -19.14 -2.55 -22.41
CA GLN A 53 -18.02 -3.48 -22.62
C GLN A 53 -18.50 -4.92 -22.60
N SER A 54 -19.46 -5.26 -21.72
CA SER A 54 -20.10 -6.58 -21.72
C SER A 54 -20.95 -6.84 -22.96
N ILE A 55 -21.39 -5.81 -23.70
CA ILE A 55 -22.30 -5.96 -24.85
C ILE A 55 -21.61 -5.72 -26.21
N SER A 56 -20.53 -4.94 -26.31
CA SER A 56 -20.06 -4.40 -27.61
C SER A 56 -18.69 -4.88 -28.14
N GLU A 57 -17.94 -5.71 -27.43
CA GLU A 57 -16.74 -6.36 -27.99
C GLU A 57 -16.68 -7.81 -27.49
N PRO A 58 -16.39 -8.81 -28.35
CA PRO A 58 -16.14 -10.17 -27.88
C PRO A 58 -14.96 -10.12 -26.91
N ALA A 59 -15.26 -10.24 -25.62
CA ALA A 59 -14.36 -10.37 -24.47
C ALA A 59 -12.87 -10.28 -24.84
N THR A 60 -12.37 -9.05 -25.03
CA THR A 60 -10.95 -8.83 -24.83
C THR A 60 -10.73 -9.11 -23.35
N GLN A 61 -10.01 -10.19 -23.05
CA GLN A 61 -9.78 -10.72 -21.72
C GLN A 61 -8.96 -9.73 -20.87
N MET A 62 -9.47 -8.54 -20.57
CA MET A 62 -8.71 -7.45 -19.95
C MET A 62 -8.50 -7.67 -18.45
N SER A 63 -7.62 -8.58 -18.08
CA SER A 63 -7.48 -9.02 -16.69
C SER A 63 -6.05 -8.97 -16.20
N ILE A 64 -5.93 -8.94 -14.87
CA ILE A 64 -4.67 -9.02 -14.14
C ILE A 64 -4.51 -10.46 -13.63
N ASP A 65 -3.28 -10.95 -13.57
CA ASP A 65 -2.99 -12.28 -13.04
C ASP A 65 -3.43 -12.43 -11.57
N GLY A 66 -4.01 -13.59 -11.23
CA GLY A 66 -4.57 -13.85 -9.90
C GLY A 66 -3.56 -13.80 -8.76
N SER A 67 -2.26 -13.95 -9.05
CA SER A 67 -1.19 -13.85 -8.05
C SER A 67 -0.81 -12.41 -7.70
N GLU A 68 -1.27 -11.42 -8.46
CA GLU A 68 -1.00 -10.02 -8.19
C GLU A 68 -1.75 -9.52 -6.95
N SER A 69 -1.28 -8.40 -6.39
CA SER A 69 -1.87 -7.82 -5.18
C SER A 69 -2.61 -6.52 -5.48
N VAL A 70 -3.72 -6.31 -4.77
CA VAL A 70 -4.54 -5.08 -4.83
C VAL A 70 -4.70 -4.47 -3.45
N ILE A 71 -4.90 -3.15 -3.45
CA ILE A 71 -5.24 -2.39 -2.24
C ILE A 71 -6.75 -2.27 -2.19
N VAL A 72 -7.36 -2.74 -1.11
CA VAL A 72 -8.79 -2.59 -0.84
C VAL A 72 -8.98 -1.87 0.48
N LYS A 73 -10.05 -1.09 0.59
CA LYS A 73 -10.49 -0.43 1.82
C LYS A 73 -11.89 -0.91 2.16
N TYR A 74 -12.08 -1.37 3.40
CA TYR A 74 -13.36 -1.84 3.91
C TYR A 74 -13.48 -1.46 5.40
N ASN A 75 -14.60 -0.85 5.80
CA ASN A 75 -14.81 -0.29 7.14
C ASN A 75 -13.64 0.59 7.60
N ASP A 76 -13.25 1.51 6.73
CA ASP A 76 -12.08 2.39 6.86
C ASP A 76 -10.70 1.71 6.95
N ALA A 77 -10.62 0.39 7.09
CA ALA A 77 -9.36 -0.34 7.10
C ALA A 77 -8.89 -0.68 5.68
N MET A 78 -7.72 -0.18 5.33
CA MET A 78 -6.95 -0.62 4.18
C MET A 78 -6.33 -1.99 4.40
N ARG A 79 -6.34 -2.79 3.34
CA ARG A 79 -5.66 -4.08 3.25
C ARG A 79 -4.97 -4.23 1.90
N VAL A 80 -3.82 -4.87 1.89
CA VAL A 80 -3.17 -5.38 0.68
C VAL A 80 -3.46 -6.86 0.58
N VAL A 81 -4.18 -7.28 -0.45
CA VAL A 81 -4.66 -8.65 -0.63
C VAL A 81 -4.30 -9.19 -2.01
N GLY A 82 -4.08 -10.49 -2.12
CA GLY A 82 -3.95 -11.14 -3.43
C GLY A 82 -5.29 -11.09 -4.16
N ILE A 83 -5.30 -10.59 -5.40
CA ILE A 83 -6.53 -10.33 -6.14
C ILE A 83 -7.32 -11.61 -6.40
N GLY A 84 -6.66 -12.72 -6.76
CA GLY A 84 -7.32 -14.01 -6.97
C GLY A 84 -8.03 -14.49 -5.70
N ASN A 85 -7.32 -14.55 -4.57
CA ASN A 85 -7.90 -14.94 -3.28
C ASN A 85 -9.07 -14.04 -2.85
N PHE A 86 -8.98 -12.73 -3.14
CA PHE A 86 -10.04 -11.78 -2.85
C PHE A 86 -11.28 -12.06 -3.72
N ILE A 87 -11.11 -12.27 -5.02
CA ILE A 87 -12.21 -12.56 -5.94
C ILE A 87 -12.83 -13.92 -5.64
N ASP A 88 -12.03 -14.97 -5.41
CA ASP A 88 -12.50 -16.32 -5.09
C ASP A 88 -13.29 -16.40 -3.79
N ALA A 89 -13.04 -15.50 -2.85
CA ALA A 89 -13.80 -15.40 -1.61
C ALA A 89 -15.22 -14.86 -1.83
N VAL A 90 -15.44 -14.05 -2.88
CA VAL A 90 -16.70 -13.33 -3.11
C VAL A 90 -17.52 -13.93 -4.26
N VAL A 91 -16.88 -14.42 -5.32
CA VAL A 91 -17.53 -14.93 -6.54
C VAL A 91 -18.27 -16.26 -6.34
N LYS A 92 -18.18 -16.90 -5.17
CA LYS A 92 -18.96 -18.13 -4.87
C LYS A 92 -20.47 -17.98 -5.07
N GLU A 93 -20.98 -16.74 -5.02
CA GLU A 93 -22.38 -16.38 -5.20
C GLU A 93 -22.66 -15.62 -6.51
N GLY A 94 -21.70 -15.63 -7.45
CA GLY A 94 -21.75 -14.88 -8.70
C GLY A 94 -22.59 -15.54 -9.81
N GLN A 95 -22.87 -14.76 -10.85
CA GLN A 95 -23.49 -15.22 -12.08
C GLN A 95 -22.43 -15.62 -13.10
N HIS A 96 -22.70 -16.66 -13.88
CA HIS A 96 -21.86 -17.03 -15.01
C HIS A 96 -22.38 -16.37 -16.29
N VAL A 97 -21.56 -15.56 -16.94
CA VAL A 97 -21.91 -14.77 -18.13
C VAL A 97 -20.77 -14.90 -19.14
N ASP A 98 -21.05 -15.46 -20.32
CA ASP A 98 -20.10 -15.56 -21.45
C ASP A 98 -18.72 -16.14 -21.11
N GLY A 99 -18.65 -17.15 -20.23
CA GLY A 99 -17.40 -17.76 -19.79
C GLY A 99 -16.70 -17.06 -18.62
N TRP A 100 -17.34 -16.04 -18.05
CA TRP A 100 -16.86 -15.31 -16.88
C TRP A 100 -17.74 -15.57 -15.68
N ASP A 101 -17.13 -15.66 -14.51
CA ASP A 101 -17.86 -15.57 -13.25
C ASP A 101 -17.83 -14.12 -12.78
N VAL A 102 -18.99 -13.49 -12.67
CA VAL A 102 -19.16 -12.08 -12.29
C VAL A 102 -20.01 -11.97 -11.04
N CYS A 103 -19.59 -11.13 -10.09
CA CYS A 103 -20.33 -10.89 -8.87
C CYS A 103 -20.46 -9.38 -8.61
N ASP A 104 -21.68 -8.92 -8.38
CA ASP A 104 -21.95 -7.57 -7.85
C ASP A 104 -21.51 -7.53 -6.38
N VAL A 105 -20.63 -6.59 -6.08
CA VAL A 105 -20.07 -6.40 -4.74
C VAL A 105 -20.33 -5.00 -4.19
N SER A 106 -21.20 -4.24 -4.86
CA SER A 106 -21.51 -2.87 -4.50
C SER A 106 -21.98 -2.77 -3.04
N GLU A 107 -22.83 -3.68 -2.59
CA GLU A 107 -23.38 -3.70 -1.23
C GLU A 107 -22.34 -3.89 -0.12
N TYR A 108 -21.17 -4.47 -0.42
CA TYR A 108 -20.15 -4.75 0.59
C TYR A 108 -19.37 -3.50 1.03
N GLY A 109 -19.58 -2.34 0.41
CA GLY A 109 -18.92 -1.10 0.83
C GLY A 109 -17.39 -1.17 0.71
N ILE A 110 -16.89 -1.88 -0.30
CA ILE A 110 -15.46 -2.02 -0.59
C ILE A 110 -15.04 -0.88 -1.51
N PHE A 111 -13.86 -0.31 -1.25
CA PHE A 111 -13.26 0.77 -2.03
C PHE A 111 -11.85 0.40 -2.51
N VAL A 112 -11.44 0.93 -3.65
CA VAL A 112 -10.11 0.75 -4.23
C VAL A 112 -9.50 2.11 -4.59
N PRO A 113 -8.17 2.28 -4.46
CA PRO A 113 -7.52 3.54 -4.85
C PRO A 113 -7.51 3.64 -6.37
N SER A 114 -8.04 4.75 -6.90
CA SER A 114 -8.17 5.01 -8.33
C SER A 114 -7.56 6.36 -8.69
N ILE A 115 -6.99 6.47 -9.88
CA ILE A 115 -6.42 7.73 -10.39
C ILE A 115 -7.47 8.50 -11.20
N THR A 116 -7.63 9.79 -10.91
CA THR A 116 -8.50 10.67 -11.69
C THR A 116 -7.78 11.31 -12.87
N GLN A 117 -8.53 11.93 -13.79
CA GLN A 117 -7.95 12.74 -14.89
C GLN A 117 -7.11 13.93 -14.40
N LYS A 118 -7.26 14.33 -13.12
CA LYS A 118 -6.41 15.34 -12.46
C LYS A 118 -5.15 14.75 -11.80
N GLU A 119 -4.88 13.46 -12.03
CA GLU A 119 -3.74 12.71 -11.49
C GLU A 119 -3.72 12.69 -9.95
N LYS A 120 -4.91 12.67 -9.35
CA LYS A 120 -5.11 12.51 -7.91
C LYS A 120 -5.63 11.11 -7.63
N VAL A 121 -5.17 10.53 -6.52
CA VAL A 121 -5.67 9.25 -6.02
C VAL A 121 -6.91 9.52 -5.17
N GLU A 122 -7.99 8.85 -5.51
CA GLU A 122 -9.27 8.89 -4.78
C GLU A 122 -9.74 7.46 -4.49
N TRP A 123 -10.48 7.30 -3.39
CA TRP A 123 -11.16 6.05 -3.09
C TRP A 123 -12.42 5.94 -3.93
N LYS A 124 -12.52 4.92 -4.77
CA LYS A 124 -13.72 4.63 -5.57
C LYS A 124 -14.35 3.33 -5.13
N ARG A 125 -15.68 3.30 -5.11
CA ARG A 125 -16.46 2.13 -4.70
C ARG A 125 -16.25 1.01 -5.73
N LEU A 126 -16.01 -0.20 -5.24
CA LEU A 126 -15.95 -1.39 -6.06
C LEU A 126 -17.39 -1.86 -6.34
N LEU A 127 -17.78 -1.89 -7.62
CA LEU A 127 -19.14 -2.25 -8.02
C LEU A 127 -19.29 -3.75 -8.30
N ALA A 128 -18.33 -4.32 -9.01
CA ALA A 128 -18.34 -5.73 -9.39
C ALA A 128 -16.91 -6.28 -9.42
N VAL A 129 -16.81 -7.60 -9.28
CA VAL A 129 -15.59 -8.37 -9.54
C VAL A 129 -15.89 -9.44 -10.57
N SER A 130 -14.85 -9.86 -11.30
CA SER A 130 -14.98 -10.90 -12.31
C SER A 130 -13.73 -11.78 -12.34
N ARG A 131 -13.89 -13.06 -12.66
CA ARG A 131 -12.79 -13.97 -13.00
C ARG A 131 -13.13 -14.77 -14.24
N HIS A 132 -12.10 -15.22 -14.94
CA HIS A 132 -12.18 -16.09 -16.09
C HIS A 132 -10.91 -16.92 -16.20
N THR A 133 -10.94 -17.94 -17.05
CA THR A 133 -9.75 -18.72 -17.39
C THR A 133 -8.74 -17.84 -18.12
N ALA A 134 -7.50 -17.79 -17.61
CA ALA A 134 -6.44 -17.00 -18.21
C ALA A 134 -6.08 -17.50 -19.62
N PRO A 135 -5.69 -16.60 -20.53
CA PRO A 135 -5.11 -16.99 -21.82
C PRO A 135 -3.74 -17.66 -21.63
N GLU A 136 -3.26 -18.33 -22.68
CA GLU A 136 -1.92 -18.94 -22.70
C GLU A 136 -0.81 -17.88 -22.61
N GLU A 137 -1.01 -16.71 -23.21
CA GLU A 137 -0.04 -15.62 -23.23
C GLU A 137 -0.46 -14.45 -22.34
N VAL A 138 0.46 -14.03 -21.46
CA VAL A 138 0.32 -12.86 -20.59
C VAL A 138 1.55 -11.98 -20.69
N VAL A 139 1.38 -10.68 -20.43
CA VAL A 139 2.44 -9.68 -20.47
C VAL A 139 2.87 -9.32 -19.05
N ARG A 140 4.18 -9.38 -18.78
CA ARG A 140 4.77 -8.85 -17.55
C ARG A 140 5.42 -7.49 -17.83
N LEU A 141 4.85 -6.44 -17.25
CA LEU A 141 5.41 -5.10 -17.30
C LEU A 141 6.34 -4.89 -16.11
N THR A 142 7.50 -4.28 -16.35
CA THR A 142 8.42 -3.86 -15.28
C THR A 142 8.87 -2.43 -15.53
N THR A 143 8.59 -1.55 -14.57
CA THR A 143 9.03 -0.16 -14.60
C THR A 143 10.49 -0.05 -14.18
N ARG A 144 11.19 1.00 -14.62
CA ARG A 144 12.55 1.33 -14.16
C ARG A 144 12.64 1.51 -12.63
N SER A 145 11.53 1.81 -11.97
CA SER A 145 11.45 1.94 -10.51
C SER A 145 11.37 0.59 -9.76
N GLY A 146 11.35 -0.54 -10.48
CA GLY A 146 11.26 -1.88 -9.91
C GLY A 146 9.86 -2.33 -9.54
N ARG A 147 8.82 -1.62 -9.97
CA ARG A 147 7.43 -2.09 -9.89
C ARG A 147 7.12 -2.96 -11.09
N SER A 148 6.45 -4.07 -10.86
CA SER A 148 6.02 -5.01 -11.89
C SER A 148 4.54 -5.35 -11.73
N ILE A 149 3.90 -5.70 -12.83
CA ILE A 149 2.54 -6.25 -12.87
C ILE A 149 2.44 -7.21 -14.05
N THR A 150 1.73 -8.32 -13.87
CA THR A 150 1.37 -9.26 -14.92
C THR A 150 -0.12 -9.15 -15.24
N ALA A 151 -0.43 -8.99 -16.52
CA ALA A 151 -1.79 -8.89 -17.03
C ALA A 151 -1.86 -9.52 -18.42
N THR A 152 -3.07 -9.68 -18.93
CA THR A 152 -3.27 -10.04 -20.35
C THR A 152 -2.79 -8.93 -21.28
N ASP A 153 -2.50 -9.26 -22.54
CA ASP A 153 -2.05 -8.30 -23.55
C ASP A 153 -3.14 -7.26 -23.91
N SER A 154 -4.40 -7.64 -23.78
CA SER A 154 -5.56 -6.77 -24.01
C SER A 154 -5.85 -5.83 -22.85
N HIS A 155 -5.33 -6.09 -21.64
CA HIS A 155 -5.57 -5.24 -20.49
C HIS A 155 -5.10 -3.79 -20.74
N SER A 156 -5.95 -2.84 -20.40
CA SER A 156 -5.70 -1.42 -20.59
C SER A 156 -4.90 -0.84 -19.41
N PHE A 157 -3.72 -0.29 -19.71
CA PHE A 157 -2.88 0.42 -18.77
C PHE A 157 -3.00 1.92 -18.95
N ILE A 158 -2.58 2.68 -17.93
CA ILE A 158 -2.48 4.14 -18.04
C ILE A 158 -1.03 4.49 -18.37
N ALA A 159 -0.82 5.30 -19.41
CA ALA A 159 0.48 5.84 -19.77
C ALA A 159 0.42 7.36 -19.93
N ARG A 160 1.55 8.03 -19.70
CA ARG A 160 1.71 9.46 -19.94
C ARG A 160 2.22 9.73 -21.35
N GLU A 161 1.45 10.50 -22.10
CA GLU A 161 1.79 10.98 -23.43
C GLU A 161 1.48 12.48 -23.54
N ASN A 162 2.41 13.28 -24.04
CA ASN A 162 2.21 14.72 -24.24
C ASN A 162 1.63 15.43 -23.00
N ASN A 163 2.14 15.06 -21.82
CA ASN A 163 1.72 15.57 -20.52
C ASN A 163 0.27 15.29 -20.12
N LYS A 164 -0.40 14.33 -20.75
CA LYS A 164 -1.71 13.81 -20.34
C LYS A 164 -1.61 12.32 -20.06
N ILE A 165 -2.45 11.83 -19.15
CA ILE A 165 -2.64 10.40 -18.97
C ILE A 165 -3.63 9.88 -20.01
N LYS A 166 -3.34 8.73 -20.60
CA LYS A 166 -4.21 8.05 -21.56
C LYS A 166 -4.20 6.55 -21.30
N SER A 167 -5.29 5.89 -21.70
CA SER A 167 -5.32 4.43 -21.77
C SER A 167 -4.48 3.93 -22.94
N ILE A 168 -3.72 2.86 -22.71
CA ILE A 168 -2.95 2.12 -23.71
C ILE A 168 -3.08 0.63 -23.42
N SER A 169 -3.44 -0.17 -24.42
CA SER A 169 -3.49 -1.62 -24.30
C SER A 169 -2.08 -2.19 -24.04
N GLY A 170 -2.00 -3.29 -23.29
CA GLY A 170 -0.78 -4.04 -23.03
C GLY A 170 0.02 -4.37 -24.29
N LYS A 171 -0.66 -4.72 -25.39
CA LYS A 171 -0.06 -5.01 -26.70
C LYS A 171 0.69 -3.82 -27.32
N ASN A 172 0.23 -2.60 -27.03
CA ASN A 172 0.82 -1.36 -27.55
C ASN A 172 1.86 -0.75 -26.60
N LEU A 173 2.08 -1.34 -25.42
CA LEU A 173 3.12 -0.88 -24.51
C LEU A 173 4.51 -1.23 -25.05
N THR A 174 5.38 -0.23 -25.04
CA THR A 174 6.76 -0.31 -25.49
C THR A 174 7.71 0.22 -24.42
N LYS A 175 8.98 -0.20 -24.50
CA LYS A 175 10.03 0.32 -23.61
C LYS A 175 10.14 1.83 -23.77
N GLY A 176 10.03 2.56 -22.67
CA GLY A 176 10.04 4.04 -22.65
C GLY A 176 8.69 4.67 -22.33
N ASN A 177 7.58 3.92 -22.47
CA ASN A 177 6.29 4.41 -21.97
C ASN A 177 6.35 4.68 -20.46
N ARG A 178 5.74 5.79 -20.04
CA ARG A 178 5.76 6.25 -18.66
C ARG A 178 4.45 5.93 -17.98
N ILE A 179 4.49 4.97 -17.06
CA ILE A 179 3.33 4.51 -16.31
C ILE A 179 3.26 5.31 -15.00
N PRO A 180 2.10 5.94 -14.67
CA PRO A 180 1.94 6.63 -13.40
C PRO A 180 1.96 5.61 -12.26
N VAL A 181 2.55 6.01 -11.14
CA VAL A 181 2.67 5.19 -9.94
C VAL A 181 2.23 6.02 -8.74
N ILE A 182 1.67 5.36 -7.74
CA ILE A 182 1.23 6.03 -6.51
C ILE A 182 2.46 6.65 -5.84
N LYS A 183 2.49 7.99 -5.77
CA LYS A 183 3.52 8.78 -5.08
C LYS A 183 3.13 9.09 -3.63
N PHE A 184 1.84 9.23 -3.38
CA PHE A 184 1.28 9.49 -2.07
C PHE A 184 0.01 8.66 -1.88
N LEU A 185 -0.06 7.93 -0.77
CA LEU A 185 -1.21 7.11 -0.41
C LEU A 185 -1.88 7.75 0.82
N PRO A 186 -3.06 8.36 0.65
CA PRO A 186 -3.73 9.06 1.75
C PRO A 186 -4.55 8.09 2.60
N GLU A 187 -4.12 7.78 3.83
CA GLU A 187 -4.99 7.19 4.86
C GLU A 187 -4.33 7.22 6.24
N ASN A 188 -5.05 7.68 7.27
CA ASN A 188 -4.62 7.78 8.67
C ASN A 188 -5.84 7.55 9.60
N CYS A 189 -6.40 6.34 9.62
CA CYS A 189 -7.75 6.11 10.17
C CYS A 189 -7.83 5.15 11.37
N ILE A 190 -6.75 4.44 11.71
CA ILE A 190 -6.76 3.48 12.83
C ILE A 190 -5.76 3.89 13.92
N ASP A 191 -6.26 3.90 15.16
CA ASP A 191 -5.54 4.39 16.34
C ASP A 191 -5.18 3.25 17.30
N GLU A 192 -5.94 2.17 17.22
CA GLU A 192 -5.77 0.98 18.05
C GLU A 192 -6.24 -0.27 17.31
N ILE A 193 -5.74 -1.42 17.72
CA ILE A 193 -6.19 -2.73 17.26
C ILE A 193 -6.69 -3.56 18.44
N LYS A 194 -7.85 -4.18 18.27
CA LYS A 194 -8.31 -5.22 19.21
C LYS A 194 -7.47 -6.47 19.02
N LEU A 195 -6.88 -6.99 20.08
CA LEU A 195 -6.05 -8.20 20.01
C LEU A 195 -6.85 -9.40 19.47
N SER A 196 -8.10 -9.54 19.90
CA SER A 196 -8.99 -10.63 19.48
C SER A 196 -9.23 -10.67 17.96
N SER A 197 -9.23 -9.52 17.28
CA SER A 197 -9.41 -9.45 15.83
C SER A 197 -8.20 -9.98 15.04
N VAL A 198 -7.03 -10.05 15.69
CA VAL A 198 -5.77 -10.47 15.07
C VAL A 198 -5.36 -11.87 15.53
N VAL A 199 -5.47 -12.17 16.83
CA VAL A 199 -5.02 -13.44 17.40
C VAL A 199 -6.13 -14.48 17.61
N GLY A 200 -7.40 -14.10 17.40
CA GLY A 200 -8.56 -14.94 17.69
C GLY A 200 -8.82 -15.07 19.20
N LYS A 201 -9.46 -16.14 19.66
CA LYS A 201 -9.63 -16.42 21.10
C LYS A 201 -8.26 -16.64 21.76
N TYR A 202 -8.01 -15.97 22.88
CA TYR A 202 -6.75 -16.07 23.61
C TYR A 202 -6.95 -16.05 25.12
N ILE A 203 -5.97 -16.59 25.84
CA ILE A 203 -5.88 -16.48 27.30
C ILE A 203 -4.82 -15.44 27.62
N ASN A 204 -5.22 -14.37 28.30
CA ASN A 204 -4.33 -13.29 28.67
C ASN A 204 -3.69 -13.55 30.03
N ARG A 205 -2.46 -14.08 30.04
CA ARG A 205 -1.75 -14.39 31.30
C ARG A 205 -0.87 -13.26 31.83
N LYS A 206 -0.59 -12.24 31.00
CA LYS A 206 0.34 -11.13 31.32
C LYS A 206 -0.33 -9.76 31.20
N ASN A 207 -1.66 -9.70 31.33
CA ASN A 207 -2.46 -8.49 31.38
C ASN A 207 -2.17 -7.46 30.26
N LEU A 208 -1.87 -7.91 29.04
CA LEU A 208 -1.88 -6.99 27.89
C LEU A 208 -3.28 -6.40 27.74
N PRO A 209 -3.44 -5.13 27.37
CA PRO A 209 -4.76 -4.56 27.18
C PRO A 209 -5.50 -5.25 26.02
N GLU A 210 -6.84 -5.25 26.06
CA GLU A 210 -7.66 -5.84 25.00
C GLU A 210 -7.44 -5.16 23.64
N SER A 211 -7.26 -3.84 23.66
CA SER A 211 -6.84 -3.03 22.52
C SER A 211 -5.40 -2.55 22.71
N LEU A 212 -4.58 -2.63 21.66
CA LEU A 212 -3.26 -2.00 21.61
C LEU A 212 -3.33 -0.72 20.81
N ARG A 213 -2.90 0.39 21.41
CA ARG A 213 -2.71 1.65 20.70
C ARG A 213 -1.62 1.48 19.64
N LEU A 214 -1.89 1.97 18.44
CA LEU A 214 -0.93 2.08 17.35
C LEU A 214 -0.15 3.40 17.51
N ASP A 215 0.80 3.40 18.43
CA ASP A 215 1.71 4.53 18.68
C ASP A 215 3.12 4.29 18.10
N GLU A 216 4.00 5.28 18.26
CA GLU A 216 5.36 5.25 17.74
C GLU A 216 6.22 4.14 18.40
N ASP A 217 6.03 3.86 19.70
CA ASP A 217 6.80 2.85 20.42
C ASP A 217 6.41 1.43 19.95
N PHE A 218 5.11 1.16 19.79
CA PHE A 218 4.66 -0.11 19.23
C PHE A 218 5.07 -0.25 17.76
N GLY A 219 4.96 0.82 16.99
CA GLY A 219 5.48 0.88 15.63
C GLY A 219 6.95 0.48 15.59
N PHE A 220 7.79 1.11 16.42
CA PHE A 220 9.22 0.84 16.50
C PHE A 220 9.49 -0.63 16.83
N PHE A 221 8.80 -1.20 17.81
CA PHE A 221 8.94 -2.62 18.15
C PHE A 221 8.62 -3.55 16.98
N VAL A 222 7.55 -3.26 16.22
CA VAL A 222 7.19 -4.03 15.01
C VAL A 222 8.26 -3.87 13.93
N GLY A 223 8.75 -2.65 13.70
CA GLY A 223 9.83 -2.39 12.75
C GLY A 223 11.12 -3.12 13.09
N ALA A 224 11.51 -3.09 14.37
CA ALA A 224 12.66 -3.80 14.90
C ALA A 224 12.51 -5.33 14.74
N TYR A 225 11.30 -5.87 14.99
CA TYR A 225 11.01 -7.27 14.72
C TYR A 225 11.18 -7.63 13.23
N LEU A 226 10.67 -6.78 12.34
CA LEU A 226 10.73 -7.03 10.90
C LEU A 226 12.18 -7.07 10.39
N ALA A 227 13.07 -6.25 10.95
CA ALA A 227 14.50 -6.28 10.64
C ALA A 227 15.19 -7.46 11.34
N GLU A 228 15.38 -7.35 12.64
CA GLU A 228 16.31 -8.18 13.42
C GLU A 228 15.62 -9.26 14.27
N GLY A 229 14.28 -9.34 14.18
CA GLY A 229 13.48 -10.16 15.08
C GLY A 229 13.31 -11.63 14.67
N ASN A 230 13.18 -12.49 15.67
CA ASN A 230 12.60 -13.82 15.57
C ASN A 230 11.53 -14.01 16.66
N ALA A 231 10.52 -14.84 16.39
CA ALA A 231 9.42 -15.07 17.32
C ALA A 231 9.21 -16.58 17.51
N THR A 232 8.94 -16.98 18.74
CA THR A 232 8.54 -18.33 19.12
C THR A 232 7.12 -18.31 19.68
N LYS A 233 6.57 -19.44 20.15
CA LYS A 233 5.25 -19.44 20.78
C LYS A 233 5.18 -18.61 22.08
N ASN A 234 6.32 -18.31 22.71
CA ASN A 234 6.37 -17.77 24.07
C ASN A 234 7.00 -16.38 24.17
N TYR A 235 7.88 -16.03 23.23
CA TYR A 235 8.63 -14.78 23.28
C TYR A 235 8.95 -14.25 21.89
N VAL A 236 9.21 -12.94 21.82
CA VAL A 236 9.80 -12.26 20.67
C VAL A 236 11.24 -11.90 21.05
N ASN A 237 12.20 -12.31 20.23
CA ASN A 237 13.63 -12.00 20.39
C ASN A 237 14.03 -10.97 19.35
N ILE A 238 14.70 -9.91 19.77
CA ILE A 238 15.27 -8.88 18.89
C ILE A 238 16.76 -8.79 19.21
N SER A 239 17.60 -8.88 18.18
CA SER A 239 19.06 -8.78 18.31
C SER A 239 19.54 -7.43 17.81
N ASN A 240 20.39 -6.73 18.55
CA ASN A 240 21.09 -5.56 18.02
C ASN A 240 22.34 -5.25 18.85
N THR A 241 23.14 -4.27 18.43
CA THR A 241 24.31 -3.80 19.17
C THR A 241 24.23 -2.32 19.55
N ASP A 242 23.28 -1.58 18.99
CA ASP A 242 23.05 -0.18 19.32
C ASP A 242 22.18 -0.05 20.58
N GLU A 243 22.72 0.54 21.64
CA GLU A 243 22.04 0.65 22.93
C GLU A 243 20.81 1.56 22.88
N LEU A 244 20.76 2.57 22.00
CA LEU A 244 19.56 3.39 21.83
C LEU A 244 18.42 2.57 21.20
N PHE A 245 18.77 1.67 20.28
CA PHE A 245 17.81 0.72 19.70
C PHE A 245 17.27 -0.25 20.74
N LEU A 246 18.17 -0.86 21.52
CA LEU A 246 17.81 -1.80 22.59
C LEU A 246 16.97 -1.13 23.68
N SER A 247 17.31 0.10 24.07
CA SER A 247 16.55 0.91 25.02
C SER A 247 15.10 1.15 24.58
N ALA A 248 14.85 1.38 23.28
CA ALA A 248 13.50 1.50 22.75
C ALA A 248 12.70 0.19 22.89
N ILE A 249 13.34 -0.98 22.72
CA ILE A 249 12.70 -2.28 22.96
C ILE A 249 12.37 -2.47 24.45
N ARG A 250 13.30 -2.12 25.35
CA ARG A 250 13.06 -2.20 26.80
C ARG A 250 11.91 -1.28 27.22
N LYS A 251 11.87 -0.05 26.69
CA LYS A 251 10.79 0.91 26.93
C LYS A 251 9.43 0.34 26.52
N PHE A 252 9.32 -0.21 25.32
CA PHE A 252 8.10 -0.86 24.85
C PHE A 252 7.69 -2.03 25.75
N ALA A 253 8.63 -2.92 26.13
CA ALA A 253 8.29 -4.03 27.03
C ALA A 253 7.81 -3.53 28.39
N SER A 254 8.48 -2.51 28.94
CA SER A 254 8.20 -1.95 30.27
C SER A 254 6.85 -1.20 30.32
N SER A 255 6.44 -0.54 29.24
CA SER A 255 5.14 0.17 29.18
C SER A 255 3.94 -0.77 29.32
N PHE A 256 4.12 -2.06 29.01
CA PHE A 256 3.12 -3.11 29.20
C PHE A 256 3.40 -4.02 30.41
N GLY A 257 4.41 -3.70 31.24
CA GLY A 257 4.82 -4.54 32.37
C GLY A 257 5.31 -5.94 31.95
N LEU A 258 5.81 -6.09 30.71
CA LEU A 258 6.29 -7.36 30.20
C LEU A 258 7.71 -7.63 30.69
N THR A 259 7.94 -8.84 31.21
CA THR A 259 9.28 -9.29 31.55
C THR A 259 10.10 -9.56 30.29
N PHE A 260 11.38 -9.20 30.31
CA PHE A 260 12.33 -9.52 29.26
C PHE A 260 13.64 -10.06 29.84
N ASN A 261 14.37 -10.83 29.02
CA ASN A 261 15.70 -11.33 29.36
C ASN A 261 16.70 -10.86 28.32
N GLU A 262 17.93 -10.59 28.77
CA GLU A 262 19.01 -10.08 27.93
C GLU A 262 20.15 -11.09 27.88
N TYR A 263 20.73 -11.28 26.70
CA TYR A 263 21.81 -12.22 26.48
C TYR A 263 22.85 -11.62 25.55
N ASP A 264 24.11 -11.72 25.92
CA ASP A 264 25.21 -11.50 24.99
C ASP A 264 25.40 -12.76 24.14
N ASN A 265 25.40 -12.57 22.83
CA ASN A 265 25.63 -13.64 21.88
C ASN A 265 26.99 -13.46 21.20
N TYR A 266 27.86 -14.45 21.39
CA TYR A 266 29.20 -14.49 20.80
C TYR A 266 29.24 -15.32 19.50
N ARG A 267 28.10 -15.86 19.06
CA ARG A 267 28.01 -16.66 17.82
C ARG A 267 27.75 -15.73 16.64
N GLY A 268 28.81 -15.36 15.92
CA GLY A 268 28.74 -14.52 14.73
C GLY A 268 30.05 -13.76 14.47
N PHE A 269 30.04 -12.85 13.49
CA PHE A 269 31.19 -12.00 13.16
C PHE A 269 31.39 -10.82 14.13
N ALA A 270 30.43 -10.57 15.03
CA ALA A 270 30.47 -9.52 16.04
C ALA A 270 29.68 -9.93 17.29
N LYS A 271 29.95 -9.27 18.43
CA LYS A 271 29.17 -9.41 19.67
C LYS A 271 27.75 -8.92 19.41
N GLY A 272 26.76 -9.81 19.43
CA GLY A 272 25.34 -9.46 19.38
C GLY A 272 24.76 -9.34 20.79
N HIS A 273 23.69 -8.56 20.95
CA HIS A 273 22.95 -8.46 22.19
C HIS A 273 21.46 -8.70 21.93
N ASP A 274 20.93 -9.75 22.56
CA ASP A 274 19.58 -10.26 22.35
C ASP A 274 18.65 -9.84 23.49
N ILE A 275 17.52 -9.20 23.17
CA ILE A 275 16.42 -8.97 24.11
C ILE A 275 15.28 -9.92 23.78
N ARG A 276 14.91 -10.77 24.75
CA ARG A 276 13.75 -11.67 24.68
C ARG A 276 12.60 -11.11 25.49
N VAL A 277 11.59 -10.57 24.82
CA VAL A 277 10.35 -10.10 25.45
C VAL A 277 9.39 -11.28 25.66
N ASN A 278 9.15 -11.64 26.91
CA ASN A 278 8.40 -12.83 27.28
C ASN A 278 6.90 -12.54 27.28
N SER A 279 6.20 -12.89 26.21
CA SER A 279 4.74 -12.85 26.16
C SER A 279 4.21 -13.71 25.03
N ALA A 280 3.50 -14.80 25.36
CA ALA A 280 2.91 -15.68 24.36
C ALA A 280 1.84 -14.97 23.51
N LEU A 281 1.12 -14.01 24.11
CA LEU A 281 0.10 -13.22 23.43
C LEU A 281 0.72 -12.21 22.46
N LEU A 282 1.73 -11.45 22.90
CA LEU A 282 2.49 -10.55 22.03
C LEU A 282 3.16 -11.33 20.89
N SER A 283 3.79 -12.46 21.23
CA SER A 283 4.45 -13.27 20.21
C SER A 283 3.47 -13.81 19.17
N ARG A 284 2.28 -14.28 19.61
CA ARG A 284 1.21 -14.68 18.70
C ARG A 284 0.74 -13.52 17.82
N LEU A 285 0.58 -12.32 18.39
CA LEU A 285 0.21 -11.13 17.63
C LEU A 285 1.24 -10.85 16.53
N ILE A 286 2.52 -10.82 16.87
CA ILE A 286 3.61 -10.57 15.92
C ILE A 286 3.66 -11.66 14.85
N MET A 287 3.64 -12.94 15.23
CA MET A 287 3.65 -14.06 14.28
C MET A 287 2.47 -14.04 13.31
N ARG A 288 1.26 -13.70 13.78
CA ARG A 288 0.06 -13.62 12.93
C ARG A 288 0.07 -12.41 12.00
N SER A 289 0.64 -11.30 12.45
CA SER A 289 0.58 -10.02 11.75
C SER A 289 1.74 -9.85 10.77
N CYS A 290 2.93 -10.30 11.16
CA CYS A 290 4.19 -10.07 10.44
C CYS A 290 4.78 -11.35 9.83
N SER A 291 4.17 -12.53 10.05
CA SER A 291 4.75 -13.85 9.73
C SER A 291 6.07 -14.13 10.46
N THR A 292 6.71 -15.27 10.18
CA THR A 292 8.03 -15.65 10.71
C THR A 292 8.96 -16.17 9.61
N GLY A 293 10.27 -16.01 9.79
CA GLY A 293 11.30 -16.39 8.82
C GLY A 293 11.55 -15.28 7.79
N SER A 294 12.82 -15.03 7.44
CA SER A 294 13.23 -13.84 6.67
C SER A 294 12.48 -13.67 5.34
N ARG A 295 12.24 -14.77 4.63
CA ARG A 295 11.54 -14.81 3.34
C ARG A 295 10.04 -14.53 3.42
N ASN A 296 9.41 -14.79 4.56
CA ASN A 296 7.96 -14.71 4.73
C ASN A 296 7.51 -13.48 5.51
N LYS A 297 8.44 -12.77 6.15
CA LYS A 297 8.13 -11.56 6.92
C LYS A 297 7.37 -10.57 6.03
N LYS A 298 6.40 -9.85 6.60
CA LYS A 298 5.61 -8.86 5.88
C LYS A 298 5.12 -7.74 6.78
N VAL A 299 4.82 -6.60 6.19
CA VAL A 299 4.19 -5.48 6.92
C VAL A 299 2.81 -5.93 7.44
N PRO A 300 2.47 -5.69 8.71
CA PRO A 300 1.16 -6.06 9.23
C PRO A 300 0.06 -5.20 8.62
N GLN A 301 -1.09 -5.82 8.30
CA GLN A 301 -2.17 -5.18 7.54
C GLN A 301 -2.69 -3.89 8.17
N PHE A 302 -2.79 -3.84 9.50
CA PHE A 302 -3.23 -2.64 10.21
C PHE A 302 -2.27 -1.44 10.03
N ALA A 303 -0.99 -1.65 9.71
CA ALA A 303 -0.03 -0.58 9.48
C ALA A 303 -0.40 0.31 8.28
N PHE A 304 -1.05 -0.25 7.25
CA PHE A 304 -1.45 0.52 6.07
C PHE A 304 -2.48 1.60 6.42
N SER A 305 -3.29 1.36 7.47
CA SER A 305 -4.36 2.24 7.94
C SER A 305 -4.01 3.04 9.20
N ALA A 306 -2.96 2.64 9.92
CA ALA A 306 -2.56 3.24 11.19
C ALA A 306 -2.25 4.73 11.06
N ARG A 307 -2.37 5.53 12.12
CA ARG A 307 -1.87 6.92 12.09
C ARG A 307 -0.37 7.02 11.76
N GLU A 308 0.06 8.21 11.32
CA GLU A 308 1.46 8.49 10.98
C GLU A 308 2.44 8.11 12.10
N GLU A 309 2.07 8.27 13.37
CA GLU A 309 2.92 7.95 14.54
C GLU A 309 3.39 6.49 14.52
N PHE A 310 2.47 5.53 14.35
CA PHE A 310 2.80 4.12 14.26
C PHE A 310 3.66 3.81 13.04
N VAL A 311 3.29 4.34 11.87
CA VAL A 311 4.01 4.06 10.63
C VAL A 311 5.42 4.64 10.68
N LYS A 312 5.57 5.84 11.26
CA LYS A 312 6.86 6.46 11.55
C LYS A 312 7.70 5.56 12.45
N GLY A 313 7.14 5.07 13.55
CA GLY A 313 7.79 4.13 14.45
C GLY A 313 8.26 2.88 13.72
N LEU A 314 7.38 2.24 12.95
CA LEU A 314 7.67 1.03 12.18
C LEU A 314 8.79 1.24 11.17
N LEU A 315 8.70 2.29 10.36
CA LEU A 315 9.75 2.62 9.40
C LEU A 315 11.06 2.92 10.12
N ARG A 316 11.04 3.71 11.20
CA ARG A 316 12.24 4.02 11.99
C ARG A 316 12.89 2.74 12.54
N GLY A 317 12.13 1.88 13.22
CA GLY A 317 12.65 0.62 13.75
C GLY A 317 13.22 -0.30 12.67
N TYR A 318 12.55 -0.40 11.52
CA TYR A 318 13.02 -1.23 10.41
C TYR A 318 14.31 -0.70 9.77
N PHE A 319 14.39 0.61 9.50
CA PHE A 319 15.60 1.25 8.97
C PHE A 319 16.73 1.32 10.01
N GLU A 320 16.43 1.28 11.31
CA GLU A 320 17.46 1.16 12.34
C GLU A 320 18.09 -0.22 12.42
N GLY A 321 17.34 -1.31 12.16
CA GLY A 321 17.93 -2.64 11.99
C GLY A 321 18.65 -2.76 10.65
N ASP A 322 17.87 -2.86 9.57
CA ASP A 322 18.38 -3.26 8.23
C ASP A 322 18.89 -2.07 7.39
N GLY A 323 18.65 -0.84 7.82
CA GLY A 323 18.90 0.35 6.99
C GLY A 323 20.35 0.79 6.98
N ASN A 324 20.84 1.12 5.79
CA ASN A 324 22.15 1.70 5.57
C ASN A 324 22.06 3.06 4.85
N VAL A 325 22.69 4.07 5.45
CA VAL A 325 22.86 5.40 4.87
C VAL A 325 24.22 5.50 4.19
N SER A 326 24.25 5.78 2.88
CA SER A 326 25.49 5.95 2.10
C SER A 326 25.55 7.36 1.52
N VAL A 327 26.42 8.19 2.10
CA VAL A 327 26.66 9.57 1.64
C VAL A 327 27.29 9.59 0.24
N GLU A 328 28.30 8.75 0.03
CA GLU A 328 29.00 8.60 -1.26
C GLU A 328 28.03 8.29 -2.41
N ARG A 329 27.20 7.25 -2.22
CA ARG A 329 26.19 6.83 -3.20
C ARG A 329 24.94 7.71 -3.19
N ALA A 330 24.84 8.66 -2.27
CA ALA A 330 23.70 9.57 -2.11
C ALA A 330 22.35 8.84 -1.95
N VAL A 331 22.31 7.79 -1.12
CA VAL A 331 21.11 6.96 -0.91
C VAL A 331 20.94 6.48 0.53
N ILE A 332 19.70 6.22 0.90
CA ILE A 332 19.31 5.39 2.06
C ILE A 332 18.79 4.07 1.48
N ARG A 333 19.25 2.93 1.98
CA ARG A 333 18.85 1.62 1.45
C ARG A 333 18.56 0.60 2.53
N ILE A 334 17.74 -0.38 2.21
CA ILE A 334 17.43 -1.59 2.98
C ILE A 334 17.41 -2.79 2.02
N SER A 335 17.61 -3.99 2.56
CA SER A 335 17.54 -5.25 1.82
C SER A 335 16.76 -6.28 2.61
N SER A 336 16.01 -7.16 1.91
CA SER A 336 15.28 -8.26 2.54
C SER A 336 15.15 -9.46 1.61
N ASP A 337 15.09 -10.65 2.21
CA ASP A 337 14.71 -11.88 1.48
C ASP A 337 13.21 -11.89 1.13
N SER A 338 12.39 -11.08 1.80
CA SER A 338 10.95 -10.98 1.54
C SER A 338 10.63 -9.83 0.58
N LYS A 339 10.16 -10.18 -0.62
CA LYS A 339 9.65 -9.20 -1.59
C LYS A 339 8.39 -8.50 -1.06
N GLU A 340 7.49 -9.23 -0.40
CA GLU A 340 6.25 -8.68 0.18
C GLU A 340 6.55 -7.62 1.25
N LEU A 341 7.60 -7.84 2.07
CA LEU A 341 8.06 -6.83 3.04
C LEU A 341 8.55 -5.57 2.34
N ILE A 342 9.43 -5.70 1.34
CA ILE A 342 9.95 -4.55 0.58
C ILE A 342 8.82 -3.77 -0.10
N ASP A 343 7.84 -4.45 -0.67
CA ASP A 343 6.67 -3.82 -1.30
C ASP A 343 5.81 -3.08 -0.27
N GLY A 344 5.57 -3.68 0.90
CA GLY A 344 4.87 -3.05 2.00
C GLY A 344 5.59 -1.81 2.54
N ILE A 345 6.90 -1.88 2.73
CA ILE A 345 7.72 -0.74 3.19
C ILE A 345 7.71 0.39 2.16
N ALA A 346 7.78 0.08 0.86
CA ALA A 346 7.63 1.08 -0.20
C ALA A 346 6.26 1.79 -0.14
N LEU A 347 5.20 1.04 0.16
CA LEU A 347 3.85 1.60 0.29
C LEU A 347 3.71 2.48 1.54
N LEU A 348 4.33 2.10 2.66
CA LEU A 348 4.36 2.93 3.87
C LEU A 348 5.19 4.22 3.67
N LEU A 349 6.30 4.17 2.94
CA LEU A 349 7.09 5.37 2.59
C LEU A 349 6.28 6.36 1.74
N ASN A 350 5.41 5.87 0.85
CA ASN A 350 4.51 6.72 0.08
C ASN A 350 3.55 7.52 0.96
N ARG A 351 3.20 7.04 2.17
CA ARG A 351 2.38 7.82 3.12
C ARG A 351 3.10 9.06 3.65
N PHE A 352 4.42 9.07 3.62
CA PHE A 352 5.24 10.26 3.89
C PHE A 352 5.61 11.00 2.60
N GLY A 353 5.06 10.63 1.45
CA GLY A 353 5.44 11.19 0.15
C GLY A 353 6.92 10.97 -0.18
N ILE A 354 7.48 9.86 0.27
CA ILE A 354 8.83 9.39 -0.02
C ILE A 354 8.73 8.25 -1.02
N PHE A 355 9.25 8.46 -2.23
CA PHE A 355 9.24 7.44 -3.27
C PHE A 355 10.54 6.65 -3.26
N SER A 356 10.43 5.32 -3.33
CA SER A 356 11.56 4.41 -3.39
C SER A 356 11.64 3.63 -4.70
N LEU A 357 12.87 3.23 -5.01
CA LEU A 357 13.23 2.32 -6.09
C LEU A 357 13.38 0.93 -5.50
N LYS A 358 13.01 -0.09 -6.28
CA LYS A 358 13.15 -1.49 -5.90
C LYS A 358 14.06 -2.21 -6.90
N TYR A 359 14.87 -3.12 -6.39
CA TYR A 359 15.71 -3.98 -7.21
C TYR A 359 15.57 -5.41 -6.70
N SER A 360 15.54 -6.38 -7.60
CA SER A 360 15.53 -7.80 -7.25
C SER A 360 16.79 -8.43 -7.81
N ASN A 361 17.79 -8.61 -6.93
CA ASN A 361 19.05 -9.30 -7.25
C ASN A 361 19.09 -10.61 -6.44
N LYS A 362 20.18 -10.89 -5.71
CA LYS A 362 20.23 -11.99 -4.72
C LYS A 362 19.20 -11.80 -3.59
N GLN A 363 18.96 -10.55 -3.22
CA GLN A 363 17.94 -10.11 -2.27
C GLN A 363 17.12 -8.98 -2.90
N ASN A 364 15.98 -8.68 -2.27
CA ASN A 364 15.14 -7.55 -2.65
C ASN A 364 15.68 -6.30 -1.96
N GLU A 365 16.08 -5.30 -2.73
CA GLU A 365 16.60 -4.03 -2.22
C GLU A 365 15.58 -2.91 -2.44
N LEU A 366 15.49 -2.02 -1.47
CA LEU A 366 14.77 -0.76 -1.60
C LEU A 366 15.73 0.40 -1.37
N VAL A 367 15.70 1.36 -2.30
CA VAL A 367 16.59 2.50 -2.34
C VAL A 367 15.80 3.80 -2.35
N ILE A 368 16.11 4.68 -1.41
CA ILE A 368 15.61 6.05 -1.31
C ILE A 368 16.72 6.99 -1.75
N SER A 369 16.46 7.78 -2.79
CA SER A 369 17.39 8.81 -3.26
C SER A 369 17.55 9.93 -2.22
N HIS A 370 18.76 10.53 -2.15
CA HIS A 370 19.05 11.67 -1.27
C HIS A 370 18.06 12.84 -1.45
N LYS A 371 17.35 12.96 -2.59
CA LYS A 371 16.33 14.01 -2.78
C LYS A 371 15.21 13.93 -1.74
N TYR A 372 14.98 12.74 -1.19
CA TYR A 372 14.02 12.52 -0.11
C TYR A 372 14.66 12.53 1.28
N ALA A 373 15.99 12.71 1.40
CA ALA A 373 16.70 12.64 2.68
C ALA A 373 16.15 13.66 3.70
N LYS A 374 15.89 14.90 3.28
CA LYS A 374 15.29 15.92 4.15
C LYS A 374 13.93 15.48 4.68
N LYS A 375 13.07 14.99 3.80
CA LYS A 375 11.73 14.49 4.18
C LYS A 375 11.82 13.25 5.08
N PHE A 376 12.74 12.34 4.78
CA PHE A 376 13.02 11.18 5.62
C PHE A 376 13.50 11.62 7.00
N HIS A 377 14.41 12.59 7.09
CA HIS A 377 14.92 13.14 8.35
C HIS A 377 13.82 13.77 9.21
N GLU A 378 13.00 14.63 8.62
CA GLU A 378 11.93 15.35 9.32
C GLU A 378 10.80 14.42 9.77
N LYS A 379 10.44 13.42 8.96
CA LYS A 379 9.25 12.58 9.21
C LYS A 379 9.56 11.26 9.90
N ILE A 380 10.72 10.65 9.61
CA ILE A 380 11.09 9.31 10.09
C ILE A 380 12.36 9.41 10.93
N GLY A 381 13.49 9.81 10.35
CA GLY A 381 14.76 9.99 11.04
C GLY A 381 15.38 8.70 11.58
N PHE A 382 16.47 8.87 12.33
CA PHE A 382 17.20 7.80 13.02
C PHE A 382 17.41 8.21 14.48
N ILE A 383 17.35 7.25 15.39
CA ILE A 383 17.84 7.35 16.77
C ILE A 383 19.35 7.10 16.84
N SER A 384 19.92 6.26 15.97
CA SER A 384 21.36 5.97 15.98
C SER A 384 22.14 7.23 15.58
N ILE A 385 23.04 7.67 16.45
CA ILE A 385 23.84 8.90 16.26
C ILE A 385 24.59 8.84 14.93
N LYS A 386 25.27 7.72 14.66
CA LYS A 386 26.04 7.49 13.43
C LYS A 386 25.19 7.55 12.16
N LYS A 387 23.98 6.95 12.18
CA LYS A 387 23.07 7.00 11.02
C LYS A 387 22.48 8.40 10.85
N SER A 388 22.15 9.08 11.95
CA SER A 388 21.64 10.44 11.96
C SER A 388 22.64 11.43 11.37
N GLU A 389 23.91 11.38 11.77
CA GLU A 389 24.99 12.21 11.18
C GLU A 389 25.14 11.99 9.67
N LYS A 390 25.12 10.73 9.22
CA LYS A 390 25.16 10.41 7.78
C LYS A 390 23.94 10.94 7.04
N LEU A 391 22.76 10.87 7.65
CA LEU A 391 21.53 11.40 7.08
C LEU A 391 21.57 12.93 6.98
N GLN A 392 22.10 13.62 7.98
CA GLN A 392 22.31 15.08 7.93
C GLN A 392 23.28 15.47 6.80
N LYS A 393 24.37 14.72 6.62
CA LYS A 393 25.29 14.89 5.48
C LYS A 393 24.58 14.67 4.14
N LEU A 394 23.65 13.72 4.05
CA LEU A 394 22.82 13.54 2.84
C LEU A 394 21.88 14.74 2.60
N CYS A 395 21.32 15.32 3.65
CA CYS A 395 20.40 16.46 3.54
C CYS A 395 21.08 17.72 2.99
N SER A 396 22.38 17.89 3.23
CA SER A 396 23.16 19.03 2.73
C SER A 396 23.72 18.84 1.32
N MET A 397 23.56 17.66 0.72
CA MET A 397 24.02 17.42 -0.65
C MET A 397 23.19 18.23 -1.65
N LYS A 398 23.87 18.86 -2.62
CA LYS A 398 23.20 19.41 -3.80
C LYS A 398 22.49 18.29 -4.53
N ASN A 399 21.32 18.60 -5.10
CA ASN A 399 20.54 17.57 -5.78
C ASN A 399 21.36 16.95 -6.93
N LYS A 400 21.65 15.65 -6.82
CA LYS A 400 22.16 14.88 -7.96
C LYS A 400 21.02 14.63 -8.93
N GLN A 401 21.37 14.41 -10.18
CA GLN A 401 20.41 14.20 -11.25
C GLN A 401 19.57 12.93 -11.01
N ASP A 402 18.24 13.04 -11.12
CA ASP A 402 17.31 11.92 -11.03
C ASP A 402 16.96 11.41 -12.44
N TYR A 403 16.93 10.09 -12.62
CA TYR A 403 16.65 9.45 -13.90
C TYR A 403 15.24 8.82 -13.98
N ILE A 404 14.45 8.94 -12.92
CA ILE A 404 13.15 8.29 -12.77
C ILE A 404 12.05 9.35 -12.66
N ASP A 405 12.30 10.43 -11.92
CA ASP A 405 11.37 11.55 -11.77
C ASP A 405 11.72 12.66 -12.78
N VAL A 406 11.41 12.41 -14.06
CA VAL A 406 11.63 13.36 -15.16
C VAL A 406 10.26 13.78 -15.70
N PHE A 407 10.05 15.07 -15.99
CA PHE A 407 8.87 15.50 -16.74
C PHE A 407 8.90 14.88 -18.16
N SER A 408 7.78 14.75 -18.86
CA SER A 408 7.74 14.19 -20.23
C SER A 408 7.29 15.24 -21.23
N GLY A 409 7.56 15.05 -22.53
CA GLY A 409 6.95 15.85 -23.60
C GLY A 409 7.23 17.36 -23.56
N PHE A 410 8.29 17.79 -22.88
CA PHE A 410 8.75 19.18 -22.84
C PHE A 410 10.05 19.40 -23.63
N GLY A 411 10.65 18.34 -24.18
CA GLY A 411 11.94 18.39 -24.88
C GLY A 411 11.85 19.19 -26.16
N ASP A 412 10.80 18.96 -26.95
CA ASP A 412 10.51 19.74 -28.14
C ASP A 412 10.12 21.18 -27.81
N ILE A 413 9.42 21.37 -26.68
CA ILE A 413 9.08 22.70 -26.16
C ILE A 413 10.37 23.46 -25.82
N LEU A 414 11.30 22.83 -25.10
CA LEU A 414 12.60 23.41 -24.76
C LEU A 414 13.43 23.71 -26.00
N LEU A 415 13.48 22.80 -26.98
CA LEU A 415 14.16 23.06 -28.25
C LEU A 415 13.56 24.26 -28.99
N ARG A 416 12.22 24.34 -29.04
CA ARG A 416 11.49 25.43 -29.69
C ARG A 416 11.73 26.77 -28.98
N VAL A 417 11.67 26.79 -27.66
CA VAL A 417 11.95 27.99 -26.84
C VAL A 417 13.41 28.41 -26.97
N SER A 418 14.36 27.46 -26.91
CA SER A 418 15.79 27.71 -27.10
C SER A 418 16.07 28.36 -28.45
N LYS A 419 15.47 27.84 -29.53
CA LYS A 419 15.58 28.42 -30.88
C LYS A 419 15.03 29.84 -30.93
N LYS A 420 13.84 30.08 -30.35
CA LYS A 420 13.22 31.42 -30.31
C LYS A 420 14.06 32.45 -29.53
N LEU A 421 14.74 32.02 -28.47
CA LEU A 421 15.56 32.88 -27.62
C LEU A 421 17.02 32.99 -28.11
N GLY A 422 17.38 32.38 -29.25
CA GLY A 422 18.77 32.36 -29.74
C GLY A 422 19.74 31.59 -28.84
N LEU A 423 19.24 30.73 -27.95
CA LEU A 423 20.06 29.96 -27.04
C LEU A 423 20.68 28.74 -27.76
N PRO A 424 21.99 28.50 -27.58
CA PRO A 424 22.66 27.32 -28.12
C PRO A 424 21.98 26.00 -27.72
N SER A 425 21.74 25.13 -28.71
CA SER A 425 21.05 23.84 -28.51
C SER A 425 21.70 22.95 -27.46
N ARG A 426 23.02 23.05 -27.25
CA ARG A 426 23.76 22.33 -26.19
C ARG A 426 23.18 22.51 -24.79
N TYR A 427 22.55 23.66 -24.50
CA TYR A 427 21.94 23.93 -23.20
C TYR A 427 20.66 23.12 -22.95
N VAL A 428 19.95 22.73 -24.02
CA VAL A 428 18.67 22.00 -23.92
C VAL A 428 18.77 20.54 -24.39
N ASN A 429 19.76 20.20 -25.22
CA ASN A 429 19.94 18.87 -25.80
C ASN A 429 19.98 17.76 -24.76
N SER A 430 20.63 18.01 -23.60
CA SER A 430 20.66 17.01 -22.54
C SER A 430 19.27 16.76 -21.97
N ALA A 431 18.47 17.82 -21.72
CA ALA A 431 17.10 17.69 -21.22
C ALA A 431 16.15 17.06 -22.25
N THR A 432 16.35 17.34 -23.54
CA THR A 432 15.55 16.77 -24.64
C THR A 432 15.87 15.29 -24.85
N LYS A 433 17.15 14.91 -24.95
CA LYS A 433 17.57 13.50 -25.17
C LYS A 433 17.25 12.58 -23.99
N ARG A 434 16.94 13.14 -22.82
CA ARG A 434 16.55 12.41 -21.59
C ARG A 434 15.06 12.11 -21.51
N GLN A 435 14.25 12.66 -22.40
CA GLN A 435 12.82 12.38 -22.47
C GLN A 435 12.55 11.18 -23.34
#